data_AF-A0A1L3GFV4-F1
#
_entry.id   AF-A0A1L3GFV4-F1
#
_cell.length_a   1.000
_cell.length_b   1.000
_cell.length_c   1.000
_cell.angle_alpha   90.00
_cell.angle_beta   90.00
_cell.angle_gamma   90.00
#
_symmetry.space_group_name_H-M   'P 1'
#
loop_
_entity.id
_entity.type
_entity.pdbx_description
1 polymer ?
#
loop_
_entity_poly.entity_id
_entity_poly.type
_entity_poly.pdbx_seq_one_letter_code
_entity_poly.pdbx_strand_id
1 'polypeptide(L)'
;MNKSVKKILLFVAILVLWTILALLNAGPAGLGVILALLALLDSTTGTFEAGNKIAWIMVSLTALLLAILGIGSTYVIPAETQGKTTVYALTTGLAILLPLAYFLVGRRQKIAMEK
;
A
#
# COMPACT_ATOMS: atom_id res chain seq x y z
N MET A 1 -18.82 8.46 -17.14
CA MET A 1 -19.01 8.78 -15.70
C MET A 1 -18.28 10.08 -15.40
N ASN A 2 -18.91 11.06 -14.73
CA ASN A 2 -18.30 12.37 -14.47
C ASN A 2 -17.04 12.23 -13.57
N LYS A 3 -15.99 13.02 -13.83
CA LYS A 3 -14.71 12.98 -13.09
C LYS A 3 -14.92 13.13 -11.58
N SER A 4 -15.87 13.96 -11.16
CA SER A 4 -16.23 14.17 -9.75
C SER A 4 -16.82 12.91 -9.10
N VAL A 5 -17.70 12.19 -9.81
CA VAL A 5 -18.32 10.95 -9.32
C VAL A 5 -17.26 9.85 -9.10
N LYS A 6 -16.27 9.75 -10.00
CA LYS A 6 -15.16 8.80 -9.85
C LYS A 6 -14.31 9.08 -8.59
N LYS A 7 -14.05 10.35 -8.28
CA LYS A 7 -13.31 10.75 -7.06
C LYS A 7 -14.09 10.42 -5.79
N ILE A 8 -15.40 10.68 -5.78
CA ILE A 8 -16.28 10.38 -4.64
C ILE A 8 -16.31 8.86 -4.40
N LEU A 9 -16.49 8.05 -5.45
CA LEU A 9 -16.46 6.59 -5.33
C LEU A 9 -15.12 6.06 -4.80
N LEU A 10 -14.00 6.61 -5.27
CA LEU A 10 -12.66 6.25 -4.77
C LEU A 10 -12.52 6.59 -3.28
N PHE A 11 -12.98 7.77 -2.87
CA PHE A 11 -12.95 8.19 -1.47
C PHE A 11 -13.80 7.27 -0.58
N VAL A 12 -15.01 6.93 -1.03
CA VAL A 12 -15.88 5.98 -0.32
C VAL A 12 -15.20 4.61 -0.22
N ALA A 13 -14.57 4.12 -1.29
CA ALA A 13 -13.85 2.84 -1.26
C ALA A 13 -12.70 2.86 -0.24
N ILE A 14 -11.93 3.95 -0.16
CA ILE A 14 -10.86 4.11 0.84
C ILE A 14 -11.44 4.13 2.26
N LEU A 15 -12.56 4.82 2.50
CA LEU A 15 -13.22 4.84 3.81
C LEU A 15 -13.73 3.47 4.24
N VAL A 16 -14.31 2.69 3.32
CA VAL A 16 -14.74 1.31 3.60
C VAL A 16 -13.54 0.44 3.94
N LEU A 17 -12.45 0.52 3.15
CA LEU A 17 -11.20 -0.20 3.41
C LEU A 17 -10.61 0.17 4.76
N TRP A 18 -10.58 1.46 5.11
CA TRP A 18 -10.09 1.93 6.40
C TRP A 18 -10.94 1.42 7.56
N THR A 19 -12.27 1.43 7.42
CA THR A 19 -13.18 0.90 8.44
C THR A 19 -12.92 -0.59 8.69
N ILE A 20 -12.74 -1.39 7.64
CA ILE A 20 -12.39 -2.82 7.75
C ILE A 20 -11.04 -2.99 8.45
N LEU A 21 -10.03 -2.20 8.07
CA LEU A 21 -8.70 -2.26 8.68
C LEU A 21 -8.70 -1.81 10.15
N ALA A 22 -9.55 -0.84 10.50
CA ALA A 22 -9.73 -0.38 11.87
C ALA A 22 -10.38 -1.46 12.75
N LEU A 23 -11.35 -2.20 12.21
CA LEU A 23 -11.94 -3.37 12.89
C LEU A 23 -10.90 -4.48 13.16
N LEU A 24 -9.87 -4.57 12.33
CA LEU A 24 -8.74 -5.49 12.50
C LEU A 24 -7.58 -4.91 13.31
N ASN A 25 -7.78 -3.81 14.05
CA ASN A 25 -6.74 -3.13 14.81
C ASN A 25 -5.43 -2.93 14.02
N ALA A 26 -5.53 -2.70 12.70
CA ALA A 26 -4.36 -2.67 11.83
C ALA A 26 -3.41 -1.51 12.16
N GLY A 27 -3.90 -0.46 12.81
CA GLY A 27 -3.11 0.70 13.21
C GLY A 27 -2.41 1.35 11.98
N PRO A 28 -1.16 1.80 12.12
CA PRO A 28 -0.41 2.38 11.02
C PRO A 28 -0.16 1.42 9.85
N ALA A 29 -0.17 0.10 10.05
CA ALA A 29 -0.04 -0.88 8.96
C ALA A 29 -1.19 -0.77 7.96
N GLY A 30 -2.38 -0.33 8.40
CA GLY A 30 -3.51 -0.06 7.51
C GLY A 30 -3.22 1.05 6.49
N LEU A 31 -2.41 2.06 6.83
CA LEU A 31 -1.98 3.08 5.87
C LEU A 31 -1.07 2.48 4.80
N GLY A 32 -0.18 1.56 5.18
CA GLY A 32 0.64 0.79 4.24
C GLY A 32 -0.21 0.02 3.23
N VAL A 33 -1.27 -0.65 3.68
CA VAL A 33 -2.23 -1.35 2.80
C VAL A 33 -2.87 -0.40 1.80
N ILE A 34 -3.43 0.73 2.27
CA ILE A 34 -4.11 1.69 1.38
C ILE A 34 -3.15 2.27 0.35
N LEU A 35 -1.96 2.71 0.79
CA LEU A 35 -0.96 3.28 -0.11
C LEU A 35 -0.48 2.26 -1.14
N ALA A 36 -0.25 1.01 -0.72
CA ALA A 36 0.17 -0.06 -1.61
C ALA A 36 -0.91 -0.42 -2.64
N LEU A 37 -2.19 -0.46 -2.24
CA LEU A 37 -3.31 -0.68 -3.18
C LEU A 37 -3.44 0.46 -4.20
N LEU A 38 -3.28 1.71 -3.76
CA LEU A 38 -3.29 2.86 -4.67
C LEU A 38 -2.09 2.83 -5.62
N ALA A 39 -0.89 2.50 -5.13
CA ALA A 39 0.32 2.34 -5.93
C ALA A 39 0.17 1.19 -6.94
N LEU A 40 -0.42 0.07 -6.53
CA LEU A 40 -0.69 -1.08 -7.39
C LEU A 40 -1.72 -0.73 -8.48
N LEU A 41 -2.80 -0.03 -8.13
CA LEU A 41 -3.79 0.44 -9.10
C LEU A 41 -3.15 1.41 -10.11
N ASP A 42 -2.35 2.36 -9.63
CA ASP A 42 -1.71 3.37 -10.47
C ASP A 42 -0.61 2.79 -11.37
N SER A 43 0.10 1.75 -10.91
CA SER A 43 1.13 1.05 -11.68
C SER A 43 0.55 0.10 -12.72
N THR A 44 -0.54 -0.59 -12.40
CA THR A 44 -1.24 -1.51 -13.33
C THR A 44 -1.96 -0.77 -14.45
N THR A 45 -2.61 0.36 -14.12
CA THR A 45 -3.38 1.17 -15.08
C THR A 45 -2.53 2.17 -15.86
N GLY A 46 -1.32 2.50 -15.39
CA GLY A 46 -0.41 3.42 -16.07
C GLY A 46 0.40 2.77 -17.20
N THR A 47 0.87 3.62 -18.12
CA THR A 47 1.90 3.28 -19.11
C THR A 47 3.29 3.56 -18.56
N PHE A 48 4.11 2.52 -18.55
CA PHE A 48 5.50 2.54 -18.09
C PHE A 48 6.32 1.76 -19.12
N GLU A 49 7.63 2.00 -19.13
CA GLU A 49 8.55 1.06 -19.77
C GLU A 49 8.40 -0.32 -19.11
N ALA A 50 8.40 -1.39 -19.91
CA ALA A 50 8.02 -2.72 -19.46
C ALA A 50 8.81 -3.20 -18.22
N GLY A 51 10.11 -2.90 -18.16
CA GLY A 51 10.96 -3.24 -16.99
C GLY A 51 10.59 -2.44 -15.74
N ASN A 52 10.32 -1.15 -15.88
CA ASN A 52 9.93 -0.28 -14.77
C ASN A 52 8.52 -0.63 -14.25
N LYS A 53 7.59 -1.03 -15.14
CA LYS A 53 6.23 -1.42 -14.75
C LYS A 53 6.23 -2.58 -13.76
N ILE A 54 6.92 -3.66 -14.11
CA ILE A 54 6.93 -4.90 -13.34
C ILE A 54 7.62 -4.66 -11.99
N ALA A 55 8.72 -3.90 -11.96
CA ALA A 55 9.42 -3.56 -10.72
C ALA A 55 8.49 -2.86 -9.71
N TRP A 56 7.73 -1.85 -10.15
CA TRP A 56 6.83 -1.11 -9.26
C TRP A 56 5.59 -1.91 -8.80
N ILE A 57 5.11 -2.84 -9.63
CA ILE A 57 4.09 -3.81 -9.22
C ILE A 57 4.66 -4.72 -8.12
N MET A 58 5.87 -5.26 -8.31
CA MET A 58 6.53 -6.12 -7.31
C MET A 58 6.79 -5.37 -5.99
N VAL A 59 7.20 -4.11 -6.05
CA VAL A 59 7.35 -3.24 -4.87
C VAL A 59 6.03 -3.07 -4.13
N SER A 60 4.93 -2.82 -4.85
CA SER A 60 3.60 -2.66 -4.27
C SER A 60 3.09 -3.96 -3.62
N LEU A 61 3.33 -5.11 -4.26
CA LEU A 61 3.00 -6.42 -3.72
C LEU A 61 3.82 -6.75 -2.46
N THR A 62 5.11 -6.43 -2.47
CA THR A 62 5.99 -6.61 -1.30
C THR A 62 5.52 -5.75 -0.12
N ALA A 63 5.10 -4.51 -0.39
CA ALA A 63 4.53 -3.64 0.64
C ALA A 63 3.24 -4.22 1.24
N LEU A 64 2.35 -4.80 0.41
CA LEU A 64 1.15 -5.47 0.89
C LEU A 64 1.47 -6.67 1.78
N LEU A 65 2.43 -7.51 1.37
CA LEU A 65 2.88 -8.65 2.16
C LEU A 65 3.43 -8.20 3.52
N LEU A 66 4.24 -7.14 3.54
CA LEU A 66 4.77 -6.58 4.79
C LEU A 66 3.69 -5.98 5.68
N ALA A 67 2.67 -5.33 5.10
CA ALA A 67 1.53 -4.85 5.86
C ALA A 67 0.74 -6.00 6.51
N ILE A 68 0.51 -7.07 5.75
CA ILE A 68 -0.16 -8.28 6.25
C ILE A 68 0.68 -8.96 7.33
N LEU A 69 2.00 -9.05 7.17
CA LEU A 69 2.90 -9.59 8.20
C LEU A 69 2.91 -8.72 9.46
N GLY A 70 2.89 -7.39 9.31
CA GLY A 70 2.77 -6.45 10.41
C GLY A 70 1.47 -6.68 11.18
N ILE A 71 0.33 -6.68 10.50
CA ILE A 71 -0.98 -6.97 11.10
C ILE A 71 -0.97 -8.38 11.72
N GLY A 72 -0.54 -9.41 10.99
CA GLY A 72 -0.50 -10.79 11.47
C GLY A 72 0.38 -10.98 12.71
N SER A 73 1.49 -10.23 12.82
CA SER A 73 2.37 -10.29 13.98
C SER A 73 1.68 -9.86 15.29
N THR A 74 0.66 -8.99 15.22
CA THR A 74 -0.09 -8.58 16.41
C THR A 74 -0.98 -9.69 16.94
N TYR A 75 -1.45 -10.58 16.06
CA TYR A 75 -2.32 -11.71 16.37
C TYR A 75 -1.57 -13.02 16.66
N VAL A 76 -0.45 -13.26 15.99
CA VAL A 76 0.27 -14.55 16.05
C VAL A 76 1.35 -14.55 17.14
N ILE A 77 2.01 -13.40 17.39
CA ILE A 77 3.11 -13.33 18.36
C ILE A 77 2.54 -12.97 19.75
N PRO A 78 2.81 -13.77 20.80
CA PRO A 78 2.42 -13.43 22.17
C PRO A 78 2.94 -12.06 22.59
N ALA A 79 2.16 -11.32 23.39
CA ALA A 79 2.53 -9.97 23.82
C ALA A 79 3.84 -9.92 24.64
N GLU A 80 4.19 -11.03 25.29
CA GLU A 80 5.34 -11.16 26.17
C GLU A 80 6.66 -11.45 25.42
N THR A 81 6.59 -11.75 24.13
CA THR A 81 7.77 -12.05 23.32
C THR A 81 8.57 -10.77 23.05
N GLN A 82 9.78 -10.69 23.61
CA GLN A 82 10.74 -9.63 23.27
C GLN A 82 10.97 -9.62 21.76
N GLY A 83 10.67 -8.49 21.11
CA GLY A 83 10.80 -8.31 19.66
C GLY A 83 9.48 -8.18 18.89
N LYS A 84 8.32 -8.46 19.49
CA LYS A 84 7.00 -8.25 18.84
C LYS A 84 6.85 -6.81 18.32
N THR A 85 7.14 -5.83 19.17
CA THR A 85 7.06 -4.40 18.82
C THR A 85 8.04 -4.03 17.72
N THR A 86 9.25 -4.61 17.73
CA THR A 86 10.27 -4.36 16.71
C THR A 86 9.85 -4.91 15.35
N VAL A 87 9.35 -6.16 15.31
CA VAL A 87 8.84 -6.79 14.08
C VAL A 87 7.66 -5.99 13.53
N TYR A 88 6.71 -5.61 14.39
CA TYR A 88 5.56 -4.79 13.99
C TYR A 88 6.01 -3.44 13.42
N ALA A 89 6.92 -2.74 14.09
CA ALA A 89 7.42 -1.44 13.65
C ALA A 89 8.18 -1.53 12.32
N LEU A 90 9.06 -2.52 12.16
CA LEU A 90 9.85 -2.69 10.93
C LEU A 90 8.97 -3.05 9.73
N THR A 91 8.10 -4.05 9.88
CA THR A 91 7.20 -4.49 8.80
C THR A 91 6.22 -3.38 8.41
N THR A 92 5.64 -2.68 9.39
CA THR A 92 4.76 -1.53 9.17
C THR A 92 5.49 -0.35 8.52
N GLY A 93 6.70 -0.03 8.99
CA GLY A 93 7.51 1.04 8.42
C GLY A 93 7.84 0.79 6.95
N LEU A 94 8.30 -0.42 6.61
CA LEU A 94 8.59 -0.79 5.23
C LEU A 94 7.32 -0.82 4.37
N ALA A 95 6.19 -1.30 4.91
CA ALA A 95 4.90 -1.31 4.22
C ALA A 95 4.40 0.10 3.85
N ILE A 96 4.79 1.14 4.61
CA ILE A 96 4.46 2.53 4.30
C ILE A 96 5.50 3.14 3.35
N LEU A 97 6.79 2.89 3.59
CA LEU A 97 7.88 3.50 2.83
C LEU A 97 7.94 3.02 1.37
N LEU A 98 7.69 1.73 1.11
CA LEU A 98 7.76 1.15 -0.24
C LEU A 98 6.73 1.78 -1.21
N PRO A 99 5.43 1.90 -0.86
CA PRO A 99 4.47 2.63 -1.68
C PRO A 99 4.81 4.12 -1.79
N LEU A 100 5.37 4.72 -0.73
CA LEU A 100 5.81 6.12 -0.78
C LEU A 100 6.91 6.30 -1.83
N ALA A 101 7.88 5.38 -1.89
CA ALA A 101 8.93 5.38 -2.89
C ALA A 101 8.36 5.28 -4.32
N TYR A 102 7.30 4.49 -4.52
CA TYR A 102 6.57 4.48 -5.78
C TYR A 102 5.99 5.86 -6.12
N PHE A 103 5.30 6.53 -5.19
CA PHE A 103 4.70 7.85 -5.47
C PHE A 103 5.74 8.95 -5.72
N LEU A 104 6.90 8.87 -5.05
CA LEU A 104 7.98 9.85 -5.19
C LEU A 104 8.83 9.64 -6.44
N VAL A 105 9.21 8.39 -6.72
CA VAL A 105 10.15 8.03 -7.79
C VAL A 105 9.43 7.30 -8.93
N GLY A 106 8.72 6.21 -8.63
CA GLY A 106 8.12 5.36 -9.64
C GLY A 106 7.10 6.06 -10.53
N ARG A 107 6.25 6.90 -9.94
CA ARG A 107 5.23 7.67 -10.67
C ARG A 107 5.83 8.62 -11.71
N ARG A 108 7.07 9.11 -11.49
CA ARG A 108 7.78 9.99 -12.43
C ARG A 108 8.32 9.25 -13.65
N GLN A 109 8.47 7.92 -13.57
CA GLN A 109 8.93 7.06 -14.66
C GLN A 109 7.79 6.61 -15.58
N LYS A 110 6.58 7.14 -15.39
CA LYS A 110 5.48 6.93 -16.34
C LYS A 110 5.87 7.54 -17.68
N ILE A 111 5.73 6.75 -18.74
CA ILE A 111 5.85 7.28 -20.10
C ILE A 111 4.66 8.21 -20.26
N ALA A 112 4.92 9.51 -20.46
CA ALA A 112 3.89 10.44 -20.85
C ALA A 112 3.21 9.85 -22.09
N MET A 113 1.91 9.57 -21.99
CA MET A 113 1.11 9.47 -23.20
C MET A 113 1.15 10.87 -23.82
N GLU A 114 2.08 11.11 -24.73
CA GLU A 114 1.85 12.14 -25.71
C GLU A 114 0.60 11.73 -26.50
N LYS A 115 -0.38 12.64 -26.46
CA LYS A 115 -1.68 12.70 -27.16
C LYS A 115 -2.89 12.23 -26.37
#